data_AF-A0A7D9L335-F1
#
_entry.id   AF-A0A7D9L335-F1
#
_cell.length_a   1.000
_cell.length_b   1.000
_cell.length_c   1.000
_cell.angle_alpha   90.00
_cell.angle_beta   90.00
_cell.angle_gamma   90.00
#
_symmetry.space_group_name_H-M   'P 1'
#
loop_
_entity.id
_entity.type
_entity.pdbx_description
1 polymer ?
#
loop_
_entity_poly.entity_id
_entity_poly.type
_entity_poly.pdbx_seq_one_letter_code
_entity_poly.pdbx_strand_id
1 'polypeptide(L)'
;MSSKPSQKKSIQPEPDITYHCIKFMLVGVAATATMHEIKAGAKQEDVQKFRSDCKNFLIESILQIKQRFDLEAEIHDIVSCIAPGNAAARVPSSLVQIIQKLPYLNEILDAAKLYLEWREHVFEDDLKPDLYWDEYWKIVKDAKTPTREPKYPNLTKFVEILASFPFSNAPVERVFSILKRIKTEHRTSLKSSSLVALLQCRMAMKNDKLTSARLKPSQRALDLADKMKASATDEKAKELRKKFLDELFSEENV
;
A
#
# COMPACT_ATOMS: atom_id res chain seq x y z
N MET A 1 32.68 -26.12 -14.12
CA MET A 1 32.59 -24.69 -13.79
C MET A 1 31.67 -24.55 -12.59
N SER A 2 32.25 -24.18 -11.45
CA SER A 2 31.61 -24.18 -10.13
C SER A 2 30.70 -22.96 -9.98
N SER A 3 29.39 -23.15 -9.89
CA SER A 3 28.47 -22.09 -9.46
C SER A 3 28.45 -22.03 -7.93
N LYS A 4 28.74 -20.85 -7.37
CA LYS A 4 28.68 -20.63 -5.93
C LYS A 4 27.21 -20.65 -5.48
N PRO A 5 26.88 -21.35 -4.37
CA PRO A 5 25.55 -21.27 -3.79
C PRO A 5 25.35 -19.89 -3.15
N SER A 6 24.28 -19.20 -3.57
CA SER A 6 23.86 -17.93 -2.99
C SER A 6 23.49 -18.16 -1.52
N GLN A 7 24.22 -17.51 -0.61
CA GLN A 7 24.05 -17.66 0.82
C GLN A 7 22.66 -17.19 1.23
N LYS A 8 21.88 -18.11 1.82
CA LYS A 8 20.67 -17.81 2.60
C LYS A 8 21.03 -16.81 3.70
N LYS A 9 20.63 -15.55 3.55
CA LYS A 9 20.45 -14.66 4.71
C LYS A 9 19.08 -14.96 5.28
N SER A 10 19.04 -15.76 6.33
CA SER A 10 17.92 -15.77 7.25
C SER A 10 17.65 -14.32 7.65
N ILE A 11 16.45 -13.83 7.36
CA ILE A 11 15.97 -12.58 7.92
C ILE A 11 15.67 -12.88 9.39
N GLN A 12 16.72 -12.98 10.20
CA GLN A 12 16.60 -12.72 11.62
C GLN A 12 16.15 -11.26 11.73
N PRO A 13 15.10 -10.93 12.50
CA PRO A 13 14.77 -9.54 12.73
C PRO A 13 16.01 -8.86 13.31
N GLU A 14 16.59 -7.92 12.55
CA GLU A 14 17.69 -7.12 13.07
C GLU A 14 17.21 -6.48 14.38
N PRO A 15 18.03 -6.48 15.45
CA PRO A 15 17.64 -5.96 16.76
C PRO A 15 17.39 -4.44 16.77
N ASP A 16 17.52 -3.77 15.62
CA ASP A 16 17.45 -2.31 15.44
C ASP A 16 16.20 -1.83 14.69
N ILE A 17 15.15 -2.68 14.59
CA ILE A 17 13.82 -2.20 14.22
C ILE A 17 13.28 -1.40 15.40
N THR A 18 13.54 -0.10 15.36
CA THR A 18 13.10 0.90 16.33
C THR A 18 11.62 0.68 16.66
N TYR A 19 11.37 0.19 17.88
CA TYR A 19 10.04 0.05 18.44
C TYR A 19 9.32 1.40 18.28
N HIS A 20 8.30 1.45 17.41
CA HIS A 20 7.49 2.65 17.29
C HIS A 20 6.84 2.90 18.66
N CYS A 21 7.15 4.06 19.23
CA CYS A 21 6.66 4.48 20.52
C CYS A 21 5.12 4.49 20.49
N ILE A 22 4.48 3.85 21.48
CA ILE A 22 3.01 3.73 21.65
C ILE A 22 2.29 5.10 21.55
N LYS A 23 3.04 6.20 21.72
CA LYS A 23 2.55 7.58 21.55
C LYS A 23 2.02 7.93 20.15
N PHE A 24 2.42 7.25 19.08
CA PHE A 24 2.10 7.66 17.70
C PHE A 24 1.31 6.64 16.87
N MET A 25 0.67 5.64 17.50
CA MET A 25 -0.21 4.75 16.75
C MET A 25 -1.40 5.51 16.18
N LEU A 26 -1.59 5.43 14.87
CA LEU A 26 -2.67 6.08 14.15
C LEU A 26 -3.88 5.13 14.16
N VAL A 27 -4.86 5.41 15.01
CA VAL A 27 -6.01 4.51 15.25
C VAL A 27 -7.19 4.81 14.28
N GLY A 28 -6.92 5.53 13.18
CA GLY A 28 -7.95 5.99 12.24
C GLY A 28 -8.74 7.19 12.76
N VAL A 29 -9.38 7.93 11.85
CA VAL A 29 -10.03 9.22 12.15
C VAL A 29 -11.17 9.06 13.17
N ALA A 30 -12.03 8.05 12.99
CA ALA A 30 -13.16 7.80 13.89
C ALA A 30 -12.71 7.49 15.33
N ALA A 31 -11.81 6.53 15.53
CA ALA A 31 -11.31 6.22 16.87
C ALA A 31 -10.49 7.38 17.47
N THR A 32 -9.82 8.18 16.63
CA THR A 32 -9.10 9.38 17.08
C THR A 32 -10.07 10.46 17.56
N ALA A 33 -11.18 10.68 16.87
CA ALA A 33 -12.23 11.60 17.29
C ALA A 33 -12.86 11.14 18.62
N THR A 34 -13.23 9.86 18.74
CA THR A 34 -13.76 9.28 19.98
C THR A 34 -12.77 9.37 21.14
N MET A 35 -11.47 9.13 20.91
CA MET A 35 -10.43 9.34 21.93
C MET A 35 -10.27 10.81 22.34
N HIS A 36 -10.51 11.76 21.43
CA HIS A 36 -10.49 13.20 21.74
C HIS A 36 -11.68 13.62 22.60
N GLU A 37 -12.87 13.07 22.34
CA GLU A 37 -14.07 13.30 23.15
C GLU A 37 -13.92 12.71 24.56
N ILE A 38 -13.37 11.49 24.66
CA ILE A 38 -13.22 10.77 25.94
C ILE A 38 -12.08 11.34 26.81
N LYS A 39 -11.09 12.02 26.21
CA LYS A 39 -9.94 12.62 26.92
C LYS A 39 -10.32 13.64 28.01
N ALA A 40 -11.51 14.23 27.93
CA ALA A 40 -12.01 15.14 28.96
C ALA A 40 -12.32 14.45 30.31
N GLY A 41 -12.45 13.11 30.34
CA GLY A 41 -12.75 12.34 31.55
C GLY A 41 -11.93 11.05 31.76
N ALA A 42 -11.11 10.62 30.79
CA ALA A 42 -10.35 9.38 30.89
C ALA A 42 -8.96 9.56 31.52
N LYS A 43 -8.55 8.57 32.32
CA LYS A 43 -7.21 8.52 32.90
C LYS A 43 -6.19 8.21 31.80
N GLN A 44 -5.01 8.82 31.92
CA GLN A 44 -3.91 8.64 30.96
C GLN A 44 -3.46 7.17 30.83
N GLU A 45 -3.62 6.37 31.88
CA GLU A 45 -3.32 4.94 31.91
C GLU A 45 -4.26 4.13 31.00
N ASP A 46 -5.55 4.44 31.00
CA ASP A 46 -6.55 3.74 30.17
C ASP A 46 -6.31 3.99 28.67
N VAL A 47 -5.93 5.22 28.32
CA VAL A 47 -5.57 5.60 26.95
C VAL A 47 -4.30 4.86 26.49
N GLN A 48 -3.32 4.67 27.38
CA GLN A 48 -2.12 3.90 27.07
C GLN A 48 -2.44 2.41 26.90
N LYS A 49 -3.30 1.87 27.77
CA LYS A 49 -3.75 0.48 27.69
C LYS A 49 -4.47 0.21 26.36
N PHE A 50 -5.44 1.04 25.99
CA PHE A 50 -6.14 0.94 24.70
C PHE A 50 -5.17 0.93 23.52
N ARG A 51 -4.21 1.86 23.47
CA ARG A 51 -3.20 1.90 22.40
C ARG A 51 -2.30 0.66 22.40
N SER A 52 -1.96 0.14 23.58
CA SER A 52 -1.21 -1.10 23.70
C SER A 52 -2.01 -2.29 23.20
N ASP A 53 -3.30 -2.34 23.48
CA ASP A 53 -4.19 -3.41 23.04
C ASP A 53 -4.37 -3.38 21.52
N CYS A 54 -4.58 -2.20 20.91
CA CYS A 54 -4.56 -2.05 19.46
C CYS A 54 -3.22 -2.50 18.85
N LYS A 55 -2.09 -2.19 19.50
CA LYS A 55 -0.76 -2.67 19.08
C LYS A 55 -0.72 -4.18 19.04
N ASN A 56 -1.11 -4.79 20.14
CA ASN A 56 -1.02 -6.23 20.35
C ASN A 56 -1.97 -6.95 19.38
N PHE A 57 -3.17 -6.39 19.14
CA PHE A 57 -4.08 -6.88 18.12
C PHE A 57 -3.46 -6.86 16.72
N LEU A 58 -2.83 -5.75 16.31
CA LEU A 58 -2.17 -5.67 14.99
C LEU A 58 -0.97 -6.61 14.88
N ILE A 59 -0.16 -6.70 15.94
CA ILE A 59 0.97 -7.65 15.99
C ILE A 59 0.45 -9.08 15.85
N GLU A 60 -0.55 -9.46 16.65
CA GLU A 60 -1.13 -10.79 16.61
C GLU A 60 -1.80 -11.06 15.26
N SER A 61 -2.47 -10.08 14.67
CA SER A 61 -3.03 -10.20 13.31
C SER A 61 -1.95 -10.50 12.28
N ILE A 62 -0.82 -9.78 12.33
CA ILE A 62 0.31 -10.03 11.43
C ILE A 62 0.96 -11.39 11.71
N LEU A 63 1.09 -11.80 12.97
CA LEU A 63 1.62 -13.12 13.34
C LEU A 63 0.71 -14.25 12.84
N GLN A 64 -0.61 -14.12 13.02
CA GLN A 64 -1.60 -15.06 12.50
C GLN A 64 -1.58 -15.11 10.97
N ILE A 65 -1.41 -13.97 10.29
CA ILE A 65 -1.21 -13.94 8.83
C ILE A 65 0.07 -14.69 8.47
N LYS A 66 1.20 -14.43 9.14
CA LYS A 66 2.48 -15.14 8.89
C LYS A 66 2.42 -16.63 9.20
N GLN A 67 1.65 -17.04 10.20
CA GLN A 67 1.52 -18.45 10.59
C GLN A 67 0.61 -19.23 9.65
N ARG A 68 -0.43 -18.57 9.13
CA ARG A 68 -1.44 -19.18 8.24
C ARG A 68 -1.04 -19.10 6.77
N PHE A 69 -0.13 -18.20 6.42
CA PHE A 69 0.40 -18.05 5.06
C PHE A 69 1.91 -18.29 5.07
N ASP A 70 2.37 -19.32 4.35
CA ASP A 70 3.78 -19.45 3.99
C ASP A 70 4.10 -18.44 2.87
N LEU A 71 4.28 -17.17 3.27
CA LEU A 71 4.23 -16.01 2.38
C LEU A 71 5.39 -15.95 1.37
N GLU A 72 6.53 -16.60 1.62
CA GLU A 72 7.78 -16.29 0.91
C GLU A 72 7.96 -17.07 -0.39
N ALA A 73 7.48 -18.31 -0.49
CA ALA A 73 7.71 -19.14 -1.68
C ALA A 73 6.44 -19.35 -2.52
N GLU A 74 5.26 -19.47 -1.90
CA GLU A 74 4.07 -19.97 -2.60
C GLU A 74 3.16 -18.86 -3.16
N ILE A 75 3.15 -17.67 -2.54
CA ILE A 75 2.25 -16.58 -2.96
C ILE A 75 2.71 -15.95 -4.26
N HIS A 76 4.02 -15.88 -4.50
CA HIS A 76 4.52 -15.38 -5.78
C HIS A 76 4.00 -16.25 -6.93
N ASP A 77 4.04 -17.57 -6.79
CA ASP A 77 3.53 -18.50 -7.81
C ASP A 77 2.01 -18.35 -8.00
N ILE A 78 1.27 -18.17 -6.89
CA ILE A 78 -0.17 -17.91 -6.94
C ILE A 78 -0.48 -16.59 -7.65
N VAL A 79 0.19 -15.49 -7.30
CA VAL A 79 -0.07 -14.16 -7.90
C VAL A 79 0.46 -14.10 -9.33
N SER A 80 1.48 -14.88 -9.68
CA SER A 80 2.00 -14.93 -11.05
C SER A 80 0.94 -15.39 -12.05
N CYS A 81 -0.07 -16.17 -11.62
CA CYS A 81 -1.11 -16.63 -12.52
C CYS A 81 -1.95 -15.49 -13.10
N ILE A 82 -2.15 -14.41 -12.33
CA ILE A 82 -2.91 -13.24 -12.77
C ILE A 82 -2.06 -12.22 -13.54
N ALA A 83 -0.81 -12.53 -13.86
CA ALA A 83 -0.04 -11.73 -14.81
C ALA A 83 -0.67 -11.88 -16.21
N PRO A 84 -0.89 -10.79 -16.98
CA PRO A 84 -1.54 -10.84 -18.29
C PRO A 84 -1.01 -11.92 -19.24
N GLY A 85 0.32 -12.07 -19.32
CA GLY A 85 0.94 -13.11 -20.13
C GLY A 85 0.60 -14.53 -19.68
N ASN A 86 0.52 -14.78 -18.37
CA ASN A 86 0.17 -16.09 -17.82
C ASN A 86 -1.33 -16.36 -17.90
N ALA A 87 -2.17 -15.36 -17.58
CA ALA A 87 -3.62 -15.47 -17.67
C ALA A 87 -4.07 -15.73 -19.12
N ALA A 88 -3.53 -15.00 -20.09
CA ALA A 88 -3.79 -15.20 -21.51
C ALA A 88 -3.31 -16.57 -22.00
N ALA A 89 -2.16 -17.04 -21.51
CA ALA A 89 -1.64 -18.37 -21.79
C ALA A 89 -2.37 -19.50 -21.03
N ARG A 90 -3.29 -19.16 -20.10
CA ARG A 90 -3.96 -20.09 -19.18
C ARG A 90 -2.95 -20.89 -18.35
N VAL A 91 -2.01 -20.18 -17.73
CA VAL A 91 -1.02 -20.72 -16.80
C VAL A 91 -1.36 -20.22 -15.39
N PRO A 92 -1.83 -21.10 -14.48
CA PRO A 92 -2.07 -22.52 -14.66
C PRO A 92 -3.38 -22.80 -15.42
N SER A 93 -3.47 -23.99 -16.02
CA SER A 93 -4.65 -24.42 -16.78
C SER A 93 -5.88 -24.66 -15.89
N SER A 94 -5.66 -24.79 -14.58
CA SER A 94 -6.69 -24.93 -13.57
C SER A 94 -6.30 -24.17 -12.31
N LEU A 95 -7.26 -23.42 -11.77
CA LEU A 95 -7.11 -22.70 -10.50
C LEU A 95 -7.35 -23.60 -9.28
N VAL A 96 -7.69 -24.88 -9.46
CA VAL A 96 -8.03 -25.81 -8.36
C VAL A 96 -6.93 -25.90 -7.31
N GLN A 97 -5.66 -25.98 -7.73
CA GLN A 97 -4.53 -26.04 -6.80
C GLN A 97 -4.40 -24.77 -5.96
N ILE A 98 -4.73 -23.61 -6.56
CA ILE A 98 -4.70 -22.32 -5.86
C ILE A 98 -5.85 -22.24 -4.85
N ILE A 99 -7.05 -22.67 -5.25
CA ILE A 99 -8.23 -22.69 -4.38
C ILE A 99 -8.03 -23.65 -3.19
N GLN A 100 -7.36 -24.79 -3.41
CA GLN A 100 -7.01 -25.72 -2.33
C GLN A 100 -6.03 -25.10 -1.32
N LYS A 101 -5.08 -24.30 -1.78
CA LYS A 101 -4.14 -23.56 -0.91
C LYS A 101 -4.81 -22.40 -0.17
N LEU A 102 -5.90 -21.88 -0.71
CA LEU A 102 -6.62 -20.72 -0.18
C LEU A 102 -8.09 -21.09 0.11
N PRO A 103 -8.36 -21.92 1.14
CA PRO A 103 -9.68 -22.51 1.37
C PRO A 103 -10.79 -21.49 1.63
N TYR A 104 -10.45 -20.31 2.15
CA TYR A 104 -11.38 -19.20 2.37
C TYR A 104 -11.97 -18.63 1.07
N LEU A 105 -11.32 -18.87 -0.09
CA LEU A 105 -11.88 -18.46 -1.38
C LEU A 105 -13.20 -19.17 -1.67
N ASN A 106 -13.41 -20.40 -1.17
CA ASN A 106 -14.65 -21.14 -1.38
C ASN A 106 -15.86 -20.54 -0.64
N GLU A 107 -15.63 -19.70 0.39
CA GLU A 107 -16.70 -18.99 1.09
C GLU A 107 -17.16 -17.74 0.32
N ILE A 108 -16.28 -17.20 -0.53
CA ILE A 108 -16.47 -15.92 -1.21
C ILE A 108 -16.83 -16.12 -2.69
N LEU A 109 -16.35 -17.21 -3.29
CA LEU A 109 -16.39 -17.48 -4.73
C LEU A 109 -17.03 -18.85 -5.01
N ASP A 110 -17.73 -18.94 -6.13
CA ASP A 110 -18.18 -20.22 -6.69
C ASP A 110 -17.06 -20.82 -7.55
N ALA A 111 -16.39 -21.85 -7.04
CA ALA A 111 -15.23 -22.47 -7.68
C ALA A 111 -15.55 -23.05 -9.08
N ALA A 112 -16.78 -23.56 -9.28
CA ALA A 112 -17.18 -24.12 -10.57
C ALA A 112 -17.37 -23.01 -11.61
N LYS A 113 -18.00 -21.91 -11.23
CA LYS A 113 -18.14 -20.73 -12.10
C LYS A 113 -16.81 -20.07 -12.38
N LEU A 114 -15.96 -19.90 -11.36
CA LEU A 114 -14.61 -19.36 -11.51
C LEU A 114 -13.79 -20.17 -12.53
N TYR A 115 -13.89 -21.50 -12.51
CA TYR A 115 -13.20 -22.36 -13.47
C TYR A 115 -13.64 -22.10 -14.92
N LEU A 116 -14.95 -21.92 -15.15
CA LEU A 116 -15.48 -21.60 -16.48
C LEU A 116 -15.05 -20.19 -16.92
N GLU A 117 -15.22 -19.20 -16.05
CA GLU A 117 -14.83 -17.81 -16.30
C GLU A 117 -13.33 -17.69 -16.63
N TRP A 118 -12.46 -18.42 -15.91
CA TRP A 118 -11.01 -18.49 -16.17
C TRP A 118 -10.69 -19.04 -17.57
N ARG A 119 -11.49 -19.94 -18.12
CA ARG A 119 -11.26 -20.47 -19.46
C ARG A 119 -11.82 -19.57 -20.55
N GLU A 120 -12.91 -18.88 -20.25
CA GLU A 120 -13.65 -18.08 -21.21
C GLU A 120 -13.06 -16.67 -21.41
N HIS A 121 -12.44 -16.07 -20.40
CA HIS A 121 -11.95 -14.69 -20.47
C HIS A 121 -10.90 -14.43 -21.57
N VAL A 122 -10.17 -15.48 -22.00
CA VAL A 122 -9.13 -15.38 -23.05
C VAL A 122 -9.75 -15.12 -24.43
N PHE A 123 -11.06 -15.36 -24.60
CA PHE A 123 -11.77 -15.14 -25.86
C PHE A 123 -12.34 -13.72 -26.00
N GLU A 124 -12.04 -12.81 -25.07
CA GLU A 124 -12.38 -11.39 -25.24
C GLU A 124 -11.52 -10.76 -26.35
N ASP A 125 -12.16 -10.15 -27.35
CA ASP A 125 -11.51 -9.69 -28.58
C ASP A 125 -10.40 -8.63 -28.33
N ASP A 126 -10.59 -7.79 -27.31
CA ASP A 126 -9.66 -6.70 -26.96
C ASP A 126 -8.48 -7.16 -26.08
N LEU A 127 -8.47 -8.42 -25.65
CA LEU A 127 -7.58 -8.93 -24.62
C LEU A 127 -6.27 -9.45 -25.23
N LYS A 128 -5.17 -8.75 -24.95
CA LYS A 128 -3.82 -9.12 -25.45
C LYS A 128 -2.86 -9.43 -24.30
N PRO A 129 -1.95 -10.40 -24.47
CA PRO A 129 -1.03 -10.84 -23.42
C PRO A 129 0.03 -9.79 -23.03
N ASP A 130 0.27 -8.81 -23.89
CA ASP A 130 1.25 -7.73 -23.72
C ASP A 130 0.68 -6.46 -23.08
N LEU A 131 -0.62 -6.45 -22.74
CA LEU A 131 -1.25 -5.34 -22.03
C LEU A 131 -0.67 -5.17 -20.62
N TYR A 132 -0.72 -3.92 -20.12
CA TYR A 132 -0.46 -3.68 -18.71
C TYR A 132 -1.50 -4.37 -17.84
N TRP A 133 -1.11 -4.76 -16.61
CA TRP A 133 -1.94 -5.53 -15.69
C TRP A 133 -3.33 -4.88 -15.49
N ASP A 134 -3.32 -3.58 -15.25
CA ASP A 134 -4.50 -2.74 -15.04
C ASP A 134 -5.39 -2.63 -16.28
N GLU A 135 -4.82 -2.56 -17.48
CA GLU A 135 -5.58 -2.54 -18.73
C GLU A 135 -6.23 -3.90 -19.01
N TYR A 136 -5.47 -4.98 -18.82
CA TYR A 136 -5.94 -6.35 -19.04
C TYR A 136 -7.13 -6.68 -18.15
N TRP A 137 -7.01 -6.47 -16.83
CA TRP A 137 -8.08 -6.81 -15.89
C TRP A 137 -9.25 -5.84 -15.93
N LYS A 138 -9.04 -4.61 -16.42
CA LYS A 138 -10.14 -3.68 -16.70
C LYS A 138 -11.03 -4.20 -17.83
N ILE A 139 -10.47 -4.73 -18.91
CA ILE A 139 -11.24 -5.33 -20.01
C ILE A 139 -12.08 -6.50 -19.48
N VAL A 140 -11.48 -7.41 -18.70
CA VAL A 140 -12.20 -8.54 -18.10
C VAL A 140 -13.31 -8.08 -17.14
N LYS A 141 -13.05 -7.04 -16.35
CA LYS A 141 -14.02 -6.49 -15.39
C LYS A 141 -15.18 -5.74 -16.07
N ASP A 142 -14.89 -5.03 -17.15
CA ASP A 142 -15.87 -4.24 -17.90
C ASP A 142 -16.67 -5.10 -18.91
N ALA A 143 -16.24 -6.34 -19.17
CA ALA A 143 -16.94 -7.29 -20.02
C ALA A 143 -18.33 -7.61 -19.47
N LYS A 144 -19.35 -7.41 -20.32
CA LYS A 144 -20.76 -7.60 -19.99
C LYS A 144 -21.42 -8.59 -20.92
N THR A 145 -22.37 -9.34 -20.38
CA THR A 145 -23.29 -10.15 -21.18
C THR A 145 -24.28 -9.26 -21.95
N PRO A 146 -25.01 -9.80 -22.96
CA PRO A 146 -26.05 -9.06 -23.66
C PRO A 146 -27.14 -8.48 -22.74
N THR A 147 -27.33 -9.07 -21.55
CA THR A 147 -28.24 -8.61 -20.49
C THR A 147 -27.67 -7.48 -19.63
N ARG A 148 -26.47 -6.95 -19.96
CA ARG A 148 -25.72 -5.91 -19.22
C ARG A 148 -25.22 -6.32 -17.83
N GLU A 149 -25.23 -7.60 -17.52
CA GLU A 149 -24.66 -8.14 -16.29
C GLU A 149 -23.15 -8.37 -16.45
N PRO A 150 -22.35 -8.32 -15.37
CA PRO A 150 -20.93 -8.61 -15.45
C PRO A 150 -20.71 -10.05 -15.93
N LYS A 151 -19.88 -10.22 -16.96
CA LYS A 151 -19.64 -11.53 -17.59
C LYS A 151 -18.75 -12.44 -16.74
N TYR A 152 -17.82 -11.85 -15.98
CA TYR A 152 -16.81 -12.59 -15.19
C TYR A 152 -16.79 -12.16 -13.70
N PRO A 153 -17.90 -12.33 -12.95
CA PRO A 153 -18.02 -11.82 -11.58
C PRO A 153 -17.13 -12.56 -10.58
N ASN A 154 -16.94 -13.88 -10.69
CA ASN A 154 -16.10 -14.63 -9.75
C ASN A 154 -14.62 -14.42 -10.04
N LEU A 155 -14.24 -14.36 -11.32
CA LEU A 155 -12.89 -14.08 -11.75
C LEU A 155 -12.46 -12.68 -11.35
N THR A 156 -13.31 -11.67 -11.52
CA THR A 156 -13.02 -10.30 -11.08
C THR A 156 -12.73 -10.26 -9.57
N LYS A 157 -13.60 -10.88 -8.75
CA LYS A 157 -13.37 -10.95 -7.30
C LYS A 157 -12.11 -11.72 -6.94
N PHE A 158 -11.83 -12.82 -7.62
CA PHE A 158 -10.60 -13.60 -7.42
C PHE A 158 -9.36 -12.75 -7.65
N VAL A 159 -9.31 -12.02 -8.77
CA VAL A 159 -8.20 -11.12 -9.11
C VAL A 159 -8.07 -9.99 -8.10
N GLU A 160 -9.17 -9.39 -7.66
CA GLU A 160 -9.17 -8.33 -6.64
C GLU A 160 -8.60 -8.83 -5.30
N ILE A 161 -8.98 -10.04 -4.87
CA ILE A 161 -8.44 -10.68 -3.66
C ILE A 161 -6.93 -10.92 -3.82
N LEU A 162 -6.49 -11.49 -4.95
CA LEU A 162 -5.07 -11.74 -5.19
C LEU A 162 -4.26 -10.45 -5.31
N ALA A 163 -4.82 -9.39 -5.89
CA ALA A 163 -4.19 -8.09 -6.00
C ALA A 163 -4.05 -7.38 -4.64
N SER A 164 -4.88 -7.74 -3.66
CA SER A 164 -4.76 -7.24 -2.29
C SER A 164 -3.56 -7.85 -1.54
N PHE A 165 -2.98 -8.96 -2.04
CA PHE A 165 -1.80 -9.52 -1.40
C PHE A 165 -0.58 -8.63 -1.55
N PRO A 166 0.24 -8.51 -0.49
CA PRO A 166 1.52 -7.83 -0.59
C PRO A 166 2.49 -8.67 -1.44
N PHE A 167 2.45 -8.47 -2.75
CA PHE A 167 3.18 -9.27 -3.73
C PHE A 167 4.69 -8.97 -3.78
N SER A 168 5.14 -7.85 -3.22
CA SER A 168 6.56 -7.50 -3.19
C SER A 168 6.86 -6.37 -2.22
N ASN A 169 8.04 -6.42 -1.59
CA ASN A 169 8.64 -5.26 -0.94
C ASN A 169 9.19 -4.25 -1.95
N ALA A 170 9.26 -4.54 -3.25
CA ALA A 170 9.85 -3.63 -4.24
C ALA A 170 9.24 -2.22 -4.30
N PRO A 171 7.91 -2.01 -4.17
CA PRO A 171 7.35 -0.66 -4.03
C PRO A 171 7.84 0.04 -2.77
N VAL A 172 7.93 -0.69 -1.65
CA VAL A 172 8.42 -0.20 -0.36
C VAL A 172 9.93 0.11 -0.44
N GLU A 173 10.73 -0.75 -1.06
CA GLU A 173 12.16 -0.53 -1.33
C GLU A 173 12.39 0.64 -2.27
N ARG A 174 11.50 0.86 -3.25
CA ARG A 174 11.55 2.05 -4.12
C ARG A 174 11.30 3.32 -3.33
N VAL A 175 10.33 3.31 -2.41
CA VAL A 175 10.10 4.42 -1.48
C VAL A 175 11.30 4.61 -0.54
N PHE A 176 11.88 3.52 -0.01
CA PHE A 176 13.09 3.59 0.80
C PHE A 176 14.31 4.09 0.03
N SER A 177 14.45 3.74 -1.25
CA SER A 177 15.50 4.25 -2.12
C SER A 177 15.35 5.76 -2.37
N ILE A 178 14.11 6.22 -2.61
CA ILE A 178 13.80 7.65 -2.69
C ILE A 178 14.12 8.33 -1.35
N LEU A 179 13.71 7.74 -0.23
CA LEU A 179 13.96 8.25 1.11
C LEU A 179 15.47 8.31 1.42
N LYS A 180 16.24 7.32 0.99
CA LYS A 180 17.71 7.28 1.11
C LYS A 180 18.37 8.37 0.27
N ARG A 181 17.80 8.72 -0.90
CA ARG A 181 18.27 9.87 -1.69
C ARG A 181 17.89 11.22 -1.05
N ILE A 182 16.82 11.29 -0.27
CA ILE A 182 16.44 12.48 0.50
C ILE A 182 17.34 12.60 1.75
N LYS A 183 17.56 11.49 2.46
CA LYS A 183 18.52 11.33 3.55
C LYS A 183 19.93 11.09 3.00
N THR A 184 20.54 12.12 2.41
CA THR A 184 21.97 12.07 2.10
C THR A 184 22.81 12.07 3.39
N GLU A 185 24.04 11.57 3.33
CA GLU A 185 24.97 11.51 4.47
C GLU A 185 25.20 12.89 5.14
N HIS A 186 25.12 13.97 4.37
CA HIS A 186 25.21 15.35 4.86
C HIS A 186 23.86 15.95 5.35
N ARG A 187 22.75 15.22 5.27
CA ARG A 187 21.37 15.65 5.65
C ARG A 187 20.72 14.68 6.65
N THR A 188 21.51 14.17 7.59
CA THR A 188 21.08 13.20 8.60
C THR A 188 20.14 13.78 9.68
N SER A 189 20.06 15.10 9.82
CA SER A 189 19.27 15.81 10.86
C SER A 189 17.87 16.28 10.42
N LEU A 190 17.27 15.65 9.40
CA LEU A 190 15.91 16.02 8.99
C LEU A 190 14.87 15.41 9.96
N LYS A 191 14.00 16.26 10.52
CA LYS A 191 12.84 15.81 11.30
C LYS A 191 11.91 14.96 10.43
N SER A 192 11.26 13.97 11.03
CA SER A 192 10.37 13.04 10.32
C SER A 192 9.27 13.75 9.53
N SER A 193 8.70 14.85 10.05
CA SER A 193 7.70 15.65 9.33
C SER A 193 8.26 16.27 8.04
N SER A 194 9.51 16.74 8.05
CA SER A 194 10.18 17.27 6.86
C SER A 194 10.50 16.19 5.84
N LEU A 195 10.83 14.98 6.29
CA LEU A 195 11.06 13.83 5.40
C LEU A 195 9.79 13.39 4.69
N VAL A 196 8.69 13.30 5.44
CA VAL A 196 7.36 12.96 4.89
C VAL A 196 6.92 13.99 3.86
N ALA A 197 7.05 15.29 4.18
CA ALA A 197 6.73 16.37 3.26
C ALA A 197 7.56 16.31 1.96
N LEU A 198 8.88 16.09 2.08
CA LEU A 198 9.77 15.97 0.91
C LEU A 198 9.45 14.72 0.08
N LEU A 199 9.10 13.62 0.72
CA LEU A 199 8.69 12.39 0.04
C LEU A 199 7.40 12.63 -0.75
N GLN A 200 6.39 13.24 -0.12
CA GLN A 200 5.10 13.54 -0.76
C GLN A 200 5.26 14.51 -1.93
N CYS A 201 6.01 15.62 -1.77
CA CYS A 201 6.32 16.53 -2.88
C CYS A 201 6.99 15.79 -4.05
N ARG A 202 7.91 14.87 -3.75
CA ARG A 202 8.60 14.10 -4.79
C ARG A 202 7.70 13.09 -5.49
N MET A 203 6.76 12.48 -4.76
CA MET A 203 5.77 11.57 -5.32
C MET A 203 4.76 12.33 -6.20
N ALA A 204 4.26 13.48 -5.74
CA ALA A 204 3.39 14.36 -6.52
C ALA A 204 4.05 14.81 -7.83
N MET A 205 5.28 15.32 -7.77
CA MET A 205 6.04 15.68 -8.98
C MET A 205 6.23 14.49 -9.94
N LYS A 206 6.43 13.28 -9.41
CA LYS A 206 6.59 12.08 -10.24
C LYS A 206 5.28 11.70 -10.95
N ASN A 207 4.16 11.77 -10.24
CA ASN A 207 2.83 11.46 -10.79
C ASN A 207 2.46 12.44 -11.91
N ASP A 208 2.73 13.73 -11.71
CA ASP A 208 2.44 14.78 -12.69
C ASP A 208 3.50 14.92 -13.79
N LYS A 209 4.54 14.06 -13.78
CA LYS A 209 5.72 14.15 -14.67
C LYS A 209 6.35 15.55 -14.68
N LEU A 210 6.30 16.25 -13.55
CA LEU A 210 6.82 17.59 -13.36
C LEU A 210 8.26 17.56 -12.84
N THR A 211 9.09 18.45 -13.38
CA THR A 211 10.41 18.78 -12.82
C THR A 211 10.27 19.83 -11.73
N SER A 212 11.23 19.91 -10.81
CA SER A 212 11.25 20.94 -9.74
C SER A 212 11.13 22.38 -10.26
N ALA A 213 11.66 22.67 -11.45
CA ALA A 213 11.55 23.98 -12.09
C ALA A 213 10.15 24.32 -12.62
N ARG A 214 9.29 23.31 -12.80
CA ARG A 214 7.92 23.44 -13.33
C ARG A 214 6.86 23.24 -12.25
N LEU A 215 7.27 22.85 -11.04
CA LEU A 215 6.38 22.77 -9.89
C LEU A 215 5.87 24.18 -9.58
N LYS A 216 4.57 24.42 -9.76
CA LYS A 216 3.91 25.64 -9.33
C LYS A 216 3.28 25.38 -7.96
N PRO A 217 3.85 25.91 -6.87
CA PRO A 217 3.22 25.80 -5.56
C PRO A 217 1.87 26.52 -5.61
N SER A 218 0.91 26.04 -4.82
CA SER A 218 -0.36 26.77 -4.66
C SER A 218 -0.10 28.16 -4.08
N GLN A 219 -0.97 29.13 -4.39
CA GLN A 219 -0.85 30.49 -3.84
C GLN A 219 -0.80 30.48 -2.30
N ARG A 220 -1.58 29.60 -1.67
CA ARG A 220 -1.57 29.36 -0.23
C ARG A 220 -0.22 28.86 0.30
N ALA A 221 0.51 28.05 -0.47
CA ALA A 221 1.85 27.59 -0.13
C ALA A 221 2.90 28.71 -0.20
N LEU A 222 2.75 29.61 -1.16
CA LEU A 222 3.58 30.81 -1.29
C LEU A 222 3.31 31.76 -0.11
N ASP A 223 2.04 32.00 0.24
CA ASP A 223 1.64 32.83 1.37
C ASP A 223 2.19 32.29 2.70
N LEU A 224 2.21 30.97 2.89
CA LEU A 224 2.78 30.33 4.07
C LEU A 224 4.30 30.40 4.09
N ALA A 225 4.97 30.25 2.95
CA ALA A 225 6.42 30.44 2.85
C ALA A 225 6.84 31.88 3.16
N ASP A 226 6.07 32.87 2.70
CA ASP A 226 6.33 34.29 2.97
C ASP A 226 6.08 34.64 4.44
N LYS A 227 5.01 34.10 5.04
CA LYS A 227 4.77 34.21 6.50
C LYS A 227 5.86 33.54 7.34
N MET A 228 6.45 32.44 6.85
CA MET A 228 7.57 31.77 7.52
C MET A 228 8.88 32.56 7.44
N LYS A 229 9.17 33.25 6.33
CA LYS A 229 10.34 34.15 6.23
C LYS A 229 10.22 35.33 7.20
N ALA A 230 9.01 35.85 7.39
CA ALA A 230 8.75 36.95 8.31
C ALA A 230 8.79 36.56 9.80
N SER A 231 8.66 35.27 10.13
CA SER A 231 8.50 34.77 11.51
C SER A 231 9.67 33.90 11.97
N ALA A 232 10.90 34.15 11.49
CA ALA A 232 12.07 33.30 11.74
C ALA A 232 12.48 33.15 13.21
N THR A 233 11.86 33.87 14.15
CA THR A 233 12.00 33.67 15.59
C THR A 233 10.96 32.69 16.15
N ASP A 234 11.50 31.79 16.98
CA ASP A 234 10.99 30.49 17.44
C ASP A 234 9.52 30.45 17.92
N GLU A 235 8.90 29.26 17.84
CA GLU A 235 7.48 28.91 18.10
C GLU A 235 6.46 29.26 17.01
N LYS A 236 6.24 30.52 16.62
CA LYS A 236 5.19 30.89 15.64
C LYS A 236 5.41 30.24 14.26
N ALA A 237 6.67 30.14 13.83
CA ALA A 237 7.02 29.45 12.58
C ALA A 237 6.82 27.93 12.63
N LYS A 238 6.91 27.29 13.81
CA LYS A 238 6.63 25.85 13.95
C LYS A 238 5.14 25.56 13.77
N GLU A 239 4.30 26.42 14.32
CA GLU A 239 2.85 26.29 14.25
C GLU A 239 2.33 26.58 12.83
N LEU A 240 2.90 27.58 12.16
CA LEU A 240 2.66 27.83 10.73
C LEU A 240 3.15 26.67 9.84
N ARG A 241 4.30 26.06 10.15
CA ARG A 241 4.77 24.85 9.43
C ARG A 241 3.84 23.68 9.60
N LYS A 242 3.28 23.49 10.80
CA LYS A 242 2.31 22.42 11.05
C LYS A 242 1.04 22.64 10.22
N LYS A 243 0.46 23.85 10.26
CA LYS A 243 -0.72 24.21 9.44
C LYS A 243 -0.46 24.08 7.93
N PHE A 244 0.71 24.48 7.46
CA PHE A 244 1.09 24.33 6.06
C PHE A 244 1.10 22.87 5.61
N LEU A 245 1.69 21.99 6.42
CA LEU A 245 1.78 20.58 6.11
C LEU A 245 0.40 19.89 6.20
N ASP A 246 -0.42 20.24 7.19
CA ASP A 246 -1.76 19.67 7.34
C ASP A 246 -2.68 20.02 6.14
N GLU A 247 -2.53 21.20 5.55
CA GLU A 247 -3.30 21.63 4.37
C GLU A 247 -2.75 21.13 3.04
N LEU A 248 -1.44 20.86 2.94
CA LEU A 248 -0.88 20.28 1.73
C LEU A 248 -1.34 18.83 1.53
N PHE A 249 -1.81 18.17 2.60
CA PHE A 249 -2.21 16.76 2.61
C PHE A 249 -3.66 16.54 3.05
N SER A 250 -4.48 17.60 3.13
CA SER A 250 -5.93 17.46 3.29
C SER A 250 -6.57 16.90 2.01
N GLU A 251 -7.54 16.02 2.18
CA GLU A 251 -8.18 15.16 1.15
C GLU A 251 -8.78 15.90 -0.06
N GLU A 252 -8.83 17.23 -0.07
CA GLU A 252 -9.32 18.03 -1.21
C GLU A 252 -8.30 18.23 -2.36
N ASN A 253 -7.04 17.79 -2.22
CA ASN A 253 -6.00 17.92 -3.26
C ASN A 253 -5.39 16.58 -3.73
N VAL A 254 -6.10 15.45 -3.54
CA VAL A 254 -5.76 14.15 -4.17
C VAL A 254 -6.84 13.78 -5.17
#